data_AF-A0A661L0N5-F1
#
_entry.id   AF-A0A661L0N5-F1
#
_cell.length_a   1.000
_cell.length_b   1.000
_cell.length_c   1.000
_cell.angle_alpha   90.00
_cell.angle_beta   90.00
_cell.angle_gamma   90.00
#
_symmetry.space_group_name_H-M   'P 1'
#
loop_
_entity.id
_entity.type
_entity.pdbx_description
1 polymer ?
#
loop_
_entity_poly.entity_id
_entity_poly.type
_entity_poly.pdbx_seq_one_letter_code
_entity_poly.pdbx_strand_id
1 'polypeptide(L)'
;MQYKPYKKITYFAVALDPIHVGTGGYRLGRVDNTIVRDPGTDLPKIPGTSIAGVARAYTAMAIQSENPVQAKYMREETDSDGNKIYLSCAGKGGEQGEAHCGSPDCPVCMAFGFSNGKEGISFQGLAQFFDAKILLFPVSSVIGPVWITSPMILCSAEVNGNDKWSDVNDELLENNMVITNIPLEDNHINLSWLYLEVKKNEDINPAEWKIDGQLLANLGVEIKEILNRVVIIPDKLFSTVVNDNLEVRTSVAIDPLTGAAVEGALYVYEAIPRATILWFDVIYNDPKFFRVPRKEGDRILYNPVGLNRDHLIRKVCNGLRLFEYLGIGGMGTRGMGRMRVFCLGR
;
A
#
# COMPACT_ATOMS: atom_id res chain seq x y z
N MET A 1 2.04 -33.18 -2.84
CA MET A 1 1.75 -31.72 -2.82
C MET A 1 0.81 -31.43 -1.66
N GLN A 2 1.26 -30.67 -0.67
CA GLN A 2 0.43 -30.29 0.47
C GLN A 2 -0.52 -29.17 0.00
N TYR A 3 -1.83 -29.45 -0.07
CA TYR A 3 -2.82 -28.47 -0.51
C TYR A 3 -2.98 -27.40 0.58
N LYS A 4 -2.33 -26.25 0.42
CA LYS A 4 -2.49 -25.12 1.36
C LYS A 4 -3.86 -24.45 1.12
N PRO A 5 -4.64 -24.16 2.19
CA PRO A 5 -5.96 -23.52 2.06
C PRO A 5 -5.90 -22.05 1.67
N TYR A 6 -4.68 -21.50 1.51
CA TYR A 6 -4.44 -20.12 1.12
C TYR A 6 -3.16 -20.02 0.27
N LYS A 7 -2.94 -18.84 -0.31
CA LYS A 7 -1.70 -18.43 -0.97
C LYS A 7 -1.34 -17.01 -0.49
N LYS A 8 -0.22 -16.88 0.22
CA LYS A 8 0.38 -15.57 0.54
C LYS A 8 1.05 -15.02 -0.72
N ILE A 9 0.90 -13.74 -0.99
CA ILE A 9 1.67 -13.01 -2.00
C ILE A 9 2.17 -11.73 -1.37
N THR A 10 3.49 -11.55 -1.35
CA THR A 10 4.14 -10.29 -1.01
C THR A 10 4.15 -9.38 -2.25
N TYR A 11 3.58 -8.19 -2.13
CA TYR A 11 3.59 -7.16 -3.16
C TYR A 11 4.59 -6.07 -2.80
N PHE A 12 5.30 -5.58 -3.81
CA PHE A 12 6.15 -4.40 -3.71
C PHE A 12 5.46 -3.22 -4.38
N ALA A 13 5.74 -2.03 -3.87
CA ALA A 13 5.24 -0.82 -4.48
C ALA A 13 6.27 0.31 -4.40
N VAL A 14 6.28 1.17 -5.40
CA VAL A 14 7.03 2.43 -5.39
C VAL A 14 6.06 3.59 -5.43
N ALA A 15 6.22 4.54 -4.51
CA ALA A 15 5.50 5.81 -4.54
C ALA A 15 5.98 6.64 -5.74
N LEU A 16 5.09 6.96 -6.68
CA LEU A 16 5.43 7.80 -7.84
C LEU A 16 5.27 9.28 -7.51
N ASP A 17 4.25 9.58 -6.71
CA ASP A 17 3.97 10.88 -6.13
C ASP A 17 3.96 10.78 -4.60
N PRO A 18 3.97 11.91 -3.86
CA PRO A 18 3.79 11.89 -2.42
C PRO A 18 2.44 11.25 -2.04
N ILE A 19 2.42 10.41 -1.01
CA ILE A 19 1.22 9.67 -0.60
C ILE A 19 0.71 10.19 0.75
N HIS A 20 -0.51 10.72 0.77
CA HIS A 20 -1.20 11.17 1.97
C HIS A 20 -2.34 10.22 2.34
N VAL A 21 -2.12 9.34 3.32
CA VAL A 21 -3.19 8.53 3.93
C VAL A 21 -3.48 9.08 5.31
N GLY A 22 -4.44 10.00 5.38
CA GLY A 22 -4.73 10.76 6.59
C GLY A 22 -5.38 9.95 7.71
N THR A 23 -5.23 10.41 8.95
CA THR A 23 -5.81 9.78 10.15
C THR A 23 -7.28 10.15 10.42
N GLY A 24 -7.92 10.92 9.53
CA GLY A 24 -9.35 11.25 9.62
C GLY A 24 -9.70 12.47 10.49
N GLY A 25 -8.74 13.35 10.80
CA GLY A 25 -9.02 14.60 11.52
C GLY A 25 -7.77 15.44 11.77
N TYR A 26 -8.00 16.72 12.09
CA TYR A 26 -6.97 17.67 12.51
C TYR A 26 -6.38 17.23 13.87
N ARG A 27 -5.05 17.19 13.97
CA ARG A 27 -4.37 16.99 15.25
C ARG A 27 -3.76 18.31 15.69
N LEU A 28 -3.83 18.59 16.99
CA LEU A 28 -3.02 19.65 17.59
C LEU A 28 -1.55 19.23 17.52
N GLY A 29 -0.72 20.00 16.82
CA GLY A 29 0.70 19.68 16.65
C GLY A 29 1.37 20.53 15.57
N ARG A 30 2.58 20.13 15.16
CA ARG A 30 3.32 20.78 14.06
C ARG A 30 2.59 20.69 12.71
N VAL A 31 1.76 19.67 12.56
CA VAL A 31 1.06 19.33 11.32
C VAL A 31 -0.41 19.11 11.66
N ASP A 32 -1.28 19.77 10.90
CA ASP A 32 -2.72 19.65 11.05
C ASP A 32 -3.22 18.28 10.60
N ASN A 33 -2.88 17.89 9.36
CA ASN A 33 -3.30 16.63 8.76
C ASN A 33 -2.14 15.64 8.69
N THR A 34 -2.01 14.81 9.73
CA THR A 34 -1.01 13.74 9.81
C THR A 34 -1.38 12.50 9.00
N ILE A 35 -0.38 11.73 8.62
CA ILE A 35 -0.56 10.41 7.98
C ILE A 35 -0.65 9.28 9.01
N VAL A 36 -1.22 8.14 8.60
CA VAL A 36 -1.33 6.94 9.46
C VAL A 36 0.04 6.35 9.76
N ARG A 37 0.23 5.94 11.01
CA ARG A 37 1.47 5.35 11.53
C ARG A 37 1.21 4.03 12.22
N ASP A 38 2.23 3.19 12.26
CA ASP A 38 2.23 2.03 13.13
C ASP A 38 2.44 2.44 14.59
N PRO A 39 1.54 2.08 15.53
CA PRO A 39 1.65 2.55 16.91
C PRO A 39 2.90 2.08 17.67
N GLY A 40 3.49 0.94 17.28
CA GLY A 40 4.64 0.38 17.98
C GLY A 40 5.98 0.97 17.52
N THR A 41 6.07 1.37 16.25
CA THR A 41 7.31 1.87 15.63
C THR A 41 7.27 3.36 15.27
N ASP A 42 6.09 3.97 15.31
CA ASP A 42 5.80 5.33 14.83
C ASP A 42 6.09 5.55 13.32
N LEU A 43 6.34 4.47 12.58
CA LEU A 43 6.61 4.52 11.15
C LEU A 43 5.32 4.75 10.36
N PRO A 44 5.34 5.63 9.34
CA PRO A 44 4.24 5.76 8.40
C PRO A 44 3.90 4.43 7.74
N LYS A 45 2.61 4.17 7.56
CA LYS A 45 2.10 2.99 6.85
C LYS A 45 0.88 3.32 6.03
N ILE A 46 0.59 2.47 5.04
CA ILE A 46 -0.69 2.51 4.32
C ILE A 46 -1.54 1.36 4.87
N PRO A 47 -2.67 1.63 5.54
CA PRO A 47 -3.51 0.57 6.10
C PRO A 47 -4.00 -0.40 5.02
N GLY A 48 -4.02 -1.70 5.35
CA GLY A 48 -4.53 -2.75 4.46
C GLY A 48 -5.98 -2.50 4.07
N THR A 49 -6.76 -1.87 4.95
CA THR A 49 -8.15 -1.43 4.66
C THR A 49 -8.22 -0.33 3.60
N SER A 50 -7.25 0.60 3.58
CA SER A 50 -7.15 1.64 2.55
C SER A 50 -6.77 1.02 1.20
N ILE A 51 -5.80 0.10 1.20
CA ILE A 51 -5.40 -0.66 0.00
C ILE A 51 -6.58 -1.46 -0.52
N ALA A 52 -7.26 -2.23 0.34
CA ALA A 52 -8.40 -3.06 -0.02
C ALA A 52 -9.56 -2.23 -0.59
N GLY A 53 -9.90 -1.10 0.03
CA GLY A 53 -10.99 -0.23 -0.42
C GLY A 53 -10.75 0.36 -1.80
N VAL A 54 -9.54 0.88 -2.04
CA VAL A 54 -9.14 1.45 -3.33
C VAL A 54 -9.01 0.35 -4.39
N ALA A 55 -8.35 -0.77 -4.06
CA ALA A 55 -8.23 -1.92 -4.95
C ALA A 55 -9.60 -2.51 -5.33
N ARG A 56 -10.59 -2.49 -4.43
CA ARG A 56 -11.97 -2.92 -4.71
C ARG A 56 -12.60 -2.06 -5.80
N ALA A 57 -12.51 -0.74 -5.67
CA ALA A 57 -13.03 0.21 -6.66
C ALA A 57 -12.35 0.02 -8.01
N TYR A 58 -11.03 -0.06 -8.02
CA TYR A 58 -10.26 -0.16 -9.25
C TYR A 58 -10.40 -1.53 -9.91
N THR A 59 -10.55 -2.61 -9.15
CA THR A 59 -10.88 -3.93 -9.71
C THR A 59 -12.23 -3.87 -10.43
N ALA A 60 -13.23 -3.20 -9.86
CA ALA A 60 -14.54 -3.03 -10.49
C ALA A 60 -14.45 -2.20 -11.80
N MET A 61 -13.67 -1.12 -11.80
CA MET A 61 -13.40 -0.30 -13.00
C MET A 61 -12.62 -1.08 -14.07
N ALA A 62 -11.62 -1.87 -13.68
CA ALA A 62 -10.82 -2.69 -14.58
C ALA A 62 -11.67 -3.76 -15.27
N ILE A 63 -12.56 -4.44 -14.54
CA ILE A 63 -13.51 -5.40 -15.12
C ILE A 63 -14.39 -4.74 -16.18
N GLN A 64 -14.92 -3.54 -15.88
CA GLN A 64 -15.77 -2.80 -16.81
C GLN A 64 -15.01 -2.30 -18.03
N SER A 65 -13.73 -1.94 -17.87
CA SER A 65 -12.85 -1.55 -18.98
C SER A 65 -12.51 -2.73 -19.88
N GLU A 66 -12.35 -3.94 -19.33
CA GLU A 66 -12.15 -5.17 -20.10
C GLU A 66 -13.43 -5.62 -20.82
N ASN A 67 -14.59 -5.53 -20.16
CA ASN A 67 -15.87 -5.89 -20.74
C ASN A 67 -17.01 -5.02 -20.14
N PRO A 68 -17.53 -4.04 -20.89
CA PRO A 68 -18.59 -3.15 -20.42
C PRO A 68 -19.88 -3.86 -19.99
N VAL A 69 -20.18 -5.04 -20.57
CA VAL A 69 -21.36 -5.84 -20.22
C VAL A 69 -21.25 -6.40 -18.79
N GLN A 70 -20.04 -6.55 -18.26
CA GLN A 70 -19.79 -7.03 -16.91
C GLN A 70 -19.62 -5.89 -15.90
N ALA A 71 -20.17 -4.70 -16.16
CA ALA A 71 -20.04 -3.52 -15.32
C ALA A 71 -20.29 -3.84 -13.83
N LYS A 72 -19.27 -3.57 -13.00
CA LYS A 72 -19.34 -3.71 -11.53
C LYS A 72 -19.19 -2.37 -10.81
N TYR A 73 -18.95 -1.29 -11.54
CA TYR A 73 -18.75 0.05 -11.00
C TYR A 73 -19.79 1.00 -11.61
N MET A 74 -20.58 1.66 -10.76
CA MET A 74 -21.60 2.64 -11.21
C MET A 74 -22.48 2.13 -12.37
N ARG A 75 -22.95 0.88 -12.29
CA ARG A 75 -23.81 0.28 -13.32
C ARG A 75 -25.21 0.90 -13.23
N GLU A 76 -25.75 1.34 -14.35
CA GLU A 76 -27.10 1.89 -14.43
C GLU A 76 -28.13 0.76 -14.34
N GLU A 77 -29.08 0.87 -13.42
CA GLU A 77 -30.25 0.01 -13.30
C GLU A 77 -31.51 0.88 -13.13
N THR A 78 -32.68 0.27 -13.30
CA THR A 78 -33.97 0.94 -13.08
C THR A 78 -34.62 0.35 -11.85
N ASP A 79 -35.01 1.21 -10.90
CA ASP A 79 -35.72 0.77 -9.71
C ASP A 79 -37.20 0.44 -10.03
N SER A 80 -37.92 -0.04 -9.01
CA SER A 80 -39.34 -0.41 -9.09
C SER A 80 -40.23 0.74 -9.56
N ASP A 81 -39.81 1.98 -9.32
CA ASP A 81 -40.56 3.22 -9.59
C ASP A 81 -40.18 3.83 -10.96
N GLY A 82 -39.30 3.18 -11.72
CA GLY A 82 -38.85 3.63 -13.03
C GLY A 82 -37.70 4.64 -13.00
N ASN A 83 -37.10 4.92 -11.83
CA ASN A 83 -35.99 5.85 -11.71
C ASN A 83 -34.66 5.15 -12.04
N LYS A 84 -33.74 5.91 -12.62
CA LYS A 84 -32.36 5.45 -12.83
C LYS A 84 -31.59 5.45 -11.52
N ILE A 85 -31.04 4.30 -11.17
CA ILE A 85 -30.16 4.10 -10.02
C ILE A 85 -28.79 3.62 -10.48
N TYR A 86 -27.74 3.92 -9.70
CA TYR A 86 -26.37 3.50 -10.00
C TYR A 86 -25.87 2.56 -8.92
N LEU A 87 -25.68 1.29 -9.27
CA LEU A 87 -25.23 0.27 -8.33
C LEU A 87 -23.74 -0.01 -8.50
N SER A 88 -23.04 -0.26 -7.40
CA SER A 88 -21.61 -0.56 -7.42
C SER A 88 -21.29 -1.73 -6.50
N CYS A 89 -20.57 -2.71 -7.02
CA CYS A 89 -19.94 -3.73 -6.17
C CYS A 89 -18.72 -3.16 -5.43
N ALA A 90 -18.30 -1.93 -5.74
CA ALA A 90 -17.28 -1.19 -5.00
C ALA A 90 -17.87 -0.32 -3.89
N GLY A 91 -17.00 0.20 -3.02
CA GLY A 91 -17.39 1.04 -1.88
C GLY A 91 -18.33 0.32 -0.91
N LYS A 92 -19.12 1.10 -0.16
CA LYS A 92 -20.10 0.57 0.80
C LYS A 92 -21.25 -0.19 0.15
N GLY A 93 -21.55 0.08 -1.12
CA GLY A 93 -22.65 -0.57 -1.85
C GLY A 93 -24.04 -0.08 -1.43
N GLY A 94 -24.19 1.20 -1.07
CA GLY A 94 -25.42 1.72 -0.46
C GLY A 94 -25.29 1.82 1.07
N GLU A 95 -26.37 2.20 1.75
CA GLU A 95 -26.37 2.33 3.21
C GLU A 95 -26.28 0.97 3.91
N GLN A 96 -26.89 -0.06 3.31
CA GLN A 96 -26.92 -1.42 3.83
C GLN A 96 -26.16 -2.41 2.93
N GLY A 97 -25.42 -1.93 1.93
CA GLY A 97 -24.64 -2.74 1.00
C GLY A 97 -25.47 -3.47 -0.08
N GLU A 98 -26.73 -3.07 -0.25
CA GLU A 98 -27.69 -3.62 -1.20
C GLU A 98 -27.26 -3.53 -2.68
N ALA A 99 -26.30 -2.67 -3.03
CA ALA A 99 -25.79 -2.51 -4.38
C ALA A 99 -24.73 -3.56 -4.77
N HIS A 100 -24.21 -4.30 -3.78
CA HIS A 100 -23.33 -5.44 -4.04
C HIS A 100 -24.14 -6.60 -4.63
N CYS A 101 -23.75 -7.09 -5.81
CA CYS A 101 -24.56 -8.10 -6.50
C CYS A 101 -24.57 -9.49 -5.85
N GLY A 102 -23.69 -9.76 -4.87
CA GLY A 102 -23.61 -11.04 -4.14
C GLY A 102 -23.32 -12.30 -4.99
N SER A 103 -23.12 -12.16 -6.30
CA SER A 103 -22.97 -13.28 -7.23
C SER A 103 -21.70 -14.10 -6.94
N PRO A 104 -21.79 -15.44 -6.91
CA PRO A 104 -20.62 -16.32 -6.72
C PRO A 104 -19.52 -16.18 -7.79
N ASP A 105 -19.86 -15.62 -8.95
CA ASP A 105 -18.96 -15.39 -10.07
C ASP A 105 -18.41 -13.95 -10.12
N CYS A 106 -18.82 -13.08 -9.18
CA CYS A 106 -18.38 -11.68 -9.18
C CYS A 106 -16.98 -11.55 -8.56
N PRO A 107 -15.94 -11.15 -9.31
CA PRO A 107 -14.58 -11.07 -8.78
C PRO A 107 -14.45 -10.05 -7.66
N VAL A 108 -15.23 -8.96 -7.72
CA VAL A 108 -15.22 -7.89 -6.72
C VAL A 108 -15.82 -8.39 -5.40
N CYS A 109 -17.03 -8.93 -5.43
CA CYS A 109 -17.70 -9.44 -4.22
C CYS A 109 -16.95 -10.63 -3.61
N MET A 110 -16.37 -11.52 -4.43
CA MET A 110 -15.63 -12.68 -3.93
C MET A 110 -14.26 -12.30 -3.37
N ALA A 111 -13.52 -11.38 -4.01
CA ALA A 111 -12.23 -10.95 -3.50
C ALA A 111 -12.35 -10.08 -2.24
N PHE A 112 -13.24 -9.07 -2.27
CA PHE A 112 -13.31 -8.03 -1.24
C PHE A 112 -14.47 -8.20 -0.24
N GLY A 113 -15.32 -9.20 -0.44
CA GLY A 113 -16.49 -9.46 0.39
C GLY A 113 -17.65 -8.51 0.14
N PHE A 114 -18.79 -8.81 0.75
CA PHE A 114 -19.98 -7.96 0.70
C PHE A 114 -20.82 -8.14 1.97
N SER A 115 -21.66 -7.14 2.22
CA SER A 115 -22.73 -7.20 3.20
C SER A 115 -23.98 -6.68 2.53
N ASN A 116 -25.12 -7.34 2.71
CA ASN A 116 -26.43 -6.88 2.24
C ASN A 116 -27.42 -7.00 3.40
N GLY A 117 -27.61 -5.88 4.11
CA GLY A 117 -28.47 -5.79 5.28
C GLY A 117 -29.95 -6.03 4.97
N LYS A 118 -30.42 -5.65 3.78
CA LYS A 118 -31.82 -5.87 3.36
C LYS A 118 -32.14 -7.36 3.23
N GLU A 119 -31.19 -8.13 2.72
CA GLU A 119 -31.33 -9.58 2.59
C GLU A 119 -30.85 -10.34 3.84
N GLY A 120 -30.07 -9.71 4.72
CA GLY A 120 -29.49 -10.36 5.89
C GLY A 120 -28.38 -11.35 5.53
N ILE A 121 -27.70 -11.13 4.41
CA ILE A 121 -26.61 -11.99 3.93
C ILE A 121 -25.28 -11.22 3.87
N SER A 122 -24.19 -11.91 4.17
CA SER A 122 -22.84 -11.34 4.10
C SER A 122 -21.83 -12.42 3.75
N PHE A 123 -20.81 -12.05 3.02
CA PHE A 123 -19.71 -12.96 2.66
C PHE A 123 -18.37 -12.29 2.91
N GLN A 124 -17.47 -13.01 3.58
CA GLN A 124 -16.11 -12.54 3.79
C GLN A 124 -15.32 -12.52 2.49
N GLY A 125 -14.51 -11.48 2.28
CA GLY A 125 -13.60 -11.42 1.14
C GLY A 125 -12.56 -12.53 1.20
N LEU A 126 -12.23 -13.09 0.04
CA LEU A 126 -11.20 -14.12 -0.09
C LEU A 126 -9.79 -13.55 -0.23
N ALA A 127 -9.65 -12.24 -0.44
CA ALA A 127 -8.38 -11.52 -0.42
C ALA A 127 -8.26 -10.69 0.87
N GLN A 128 -7.31 -11.05 1.71
CA GLN A 128 -7.03 -10.38 2.99
C GLN A 128 -5.79 -9.50 2.82
N PHE A 129 -5.97 -8.18 2.95
CA PHE A 129 -4.91 -7.19 2.74
C PHE A 129 -4.30 -6.79 4.07
N PHE A 130 -2.97 -6.80 4.13
CA PHE A 130 -2.20 -6.32 5.27
C PHE A 130 -1.68 -4.91 5.02
N ASP A 131 -1.27 -4.24 6.09
CA ASP A 131 -0.72 -2.87 6.01
C ASP A 131 0.56 -2.85 5.16
N ALA A 132 0.68 -1.86 4.27
CA ALA A 132 1.94 -1.60 3.59
C ALA A 132 2.90 -0.83 4.46
N LYS A 133 4.10 -1.38 4.56
CA LYS A 133 5.20 -0.90 5.39
C LYS A 133 6.32 -0.40 4.49
N ILE A 134 7.06 0.58 4.99
CA ILE A 134 8.26 1.09 4.32
C ILE A 134 9.33 -0.01 4.31
N LEU A 135 9.89 -0.28 3.13
CA LEU A 135 11.09 -1.10 2.93
C LEU A 135 12.34 -0.22 2.81
N LEU A 136 12.27 0.77 1.92
CA LEU A 136 13.34 1.71 1.62
C LEU A 136 12.76 3.13 1.61
N PHE A 137 13.37 4.04 2.35
CA PHE A 137 12.91 5.42 2.48
C PHE A 137 13.93 6.41 1.91
N PRO A 138 13.54 7.33 1.01
CA PRO A 138 14.46 8.28 0.41
C PRO A 138 14.85 9.38 1.39
N VAL A 139 16.15 9.67 1.51
CA VAL A 139 16.72 10.74 2.33
C VAL A 139 17.74 11.52 1.50
N SER A 140 17.76 12.84 1.65
CA SER A 140 18.79 13.67 1.02
C SER A 140 20.15 13.46 1.70
N SER A 141 21.22 13.33 0.90
CA SER A 141 22.61 13.38 1.36
C SER A 141 23.47 14.24 0.43
N VAL A 142 24.73 14.47 0.81
CA VAL A 142 25.72 15.27 0.07
C VAL A 142 26.04 14.70 -1.31
N ILE A 143 25.85 13.40 -1.52
CA ILE A 143 26.06 12.71 -2.79
C ILE A 143 24.75 12.56 -3.62
N GLY A 144 23.70 13.27 -3.22
CA GLY A 144 22.35 13.13 -3.77
C GLY A 144 21.46 12.19 -2.96
N PRO A 145 20.28 11.78 -3.46
CA PRO A 145 19.34 10.98 -2.69
C PRO A 145 19.92 9.59 -2.36
N VAL A 146 19.71 9.12 -1.15
CA VAL A 146 20.00 7.74 -0.73
C VAL A 146 18.75 7.12 -0.15
N TRP A 147 18.72 5.79 -0.06
CA TRP A 147 17.57 5.06 0.47
C TRP A 147 17.95 4.36 1.76
N ILE A 148 17.35 4.78 2.87
CA ILE A 148 17.61 4.17 4.16
C ILE A 148 16.71 2.96 4.38
N THR A 149 17.23 1.99 5.11
CA THR A 149 16.49 0.88 5.71
C THR A 149 17.13 0.51 7.05
N SER A 150 16.54 -0.44 7.76
CA SER A 150 17.10 -0.91 9.03
C SER A 150 17.03 -2.44 9.13
N PRO A 151 17.87 -3.06 9.97
CA PRO A 151 17.84 -4.50 10.17
C PRO A 151 16.47 -5.06 10.58
N MET A 152 15.72 -4.39 11.45
CA MET A 152 14.34 -4.77 11.82
C MET A 152 13.41 -4.77 10.60
N ILE A 153 13.53 -3.78 9.71
CA ILE A 153 12.71 -3.72 8.48
C ILE A 153 13.07 -4.87 7.54
N LEU A 154 14.36 -5.12 7.31
CA LEU A 154 14.85 -6.18 6.45
C LEU A 154 14.45 -7.57 6.96
N CYS A 155 14.55 -7.79 8.27
CA CYS A 155 14.07 -9.00 8.95
C CYS A 155 12.55 -9.16 8.81
N SER A 156 11.78 -8.08 9.03
CA SER A 156 10.32 -8.14 8.91
C SER A 156 9.84 -8.46 7.50
N ALA A 157 10.60 -8.04 6.49
CA ALA A 157 10.35 -8.31 5.08
C ALA A 157 10.96 -9.63 4.59
N GLU A 158 11.59 -10.42 5.48
CA GLU A 158 12.23 -11.70 5.18
C GLU A 158 13.33 -11.59 4.08
N VAL A 159 14.03 -10.45 4.01
CA VAL A 159 15.08 -10.21 3.01
C VAL A 159 16.23 -11.19 3.20
N ASN A 160 16.47 -12.06 2.21
CA ASN A 160 17.49 -13.12 2.24
C ASN A 160 17.36 -14.11 3.43
N GLY A 161 16.21 -14.18 4.08
CA GLY A 161 16.00 -14.93 5.33
C GLY A 161 16.32 -14.09 6.58
N ASN A 162 15.91 -14.59 7.76
CA ASN A 162 15.89 -13.77 8.99
C ASN A 162 17.19 -13.82 9.81
N ASP A 163 18.08 -14.76 9.54
CA ASP A 163 19.10 -15.18 10.51
C ASP A 163 20.31 -14.24 10.64
N LYS A 164 20.42 -13.17 9.84
CA LYS A 164 21.62 -12.32 9.79
C LYS A 164 21.43 -10.88 10.26
N TRP A 165 20.19 -10.38 10.33
CA TRP A 165 19.97 -8.95 10.54
C TRP A 165 20.13 -8.51 11.99
N SER A 166 19.90 -9.40 12.97
CA SER A 166 20.14 -9.10 14.39
C SER A 166 21.58 -8.69 14.65
N ASP A 167 22.53 -9.48 14.16
CA ASP A 167 23.95 -9.29 14.39
C ASP A 167 24.45 -8.00 13.73
N VAL A 168 23.89 -7.67 12.57
CA VAL A 168 24.14 -6.41 11.88
C VAL A 168 23.65 -5.22 12.71
N ASN A 169 22.50 -5.32 13.36
CA ASN A 169 21.99 -4.21 14.19
C ASN A 169 22.86 -3.95 15.42
N ASP A 170 23.29 -5.02 16.10
CA ASP A 170 24.15 -4.91 17.28
C ASP A 170 25.48 -4.23 16.92
N GLU A 171 26.09 -4.63 15.81
CA GLU A 171 27.32 -4.01 15.30
C GLU A 171 27.14 -2.51 14.97
N LEU A 172 26.04 -2.14 14.33
CA LEU A 172 25.73 -0.74 13.99
C LEU A 172 25.56 0.12 15.25
N LEU A 173 24.91 -0.43 16.29
CA LEU A 173 24.65 0.27 17.55
C LEU A 173 25.92 0.44 18.39
N GLU A 174 26.75 -0.60 18.52
CA GLU A 174 27.97 -0.55 19.31
C GLU A 174 28.96 0.51 18.81
N ASN A 175 29.01 0.71 17.50
CA ASN A 175 29.98 1.59 16.86
C ASN A 175 29.41 2.95 16.44
N ASN A 176 28.09 3.19 16.59
CA ASN A 176 27.40 4.38 16.07
C ASN A 176 27.63 4.63 14.57
N MET A 177 27.64 3.57 13.77
CA MET A 177 27.94 3.62 12.33
C MET A 177 26.70 3.30 11.49
N VAL A 178 26.85 3.41 10.17
CA VAL A 178 25.91 2.91 9.16
C VAL A 178 26.63 2.01 8.16
N ILE A 179 25.90 1.12 7.49
CA ILE A 179 26.48 0.27 6.43
C ILE A 179 26.04 0.76 5.06
N THR A 180 27.01 0.99 4.16
CA THR A 180 26.76 1.17 2.74
C THR A 180 27.99 0.85 1.90
N ASN A 181 27.77 0.35 0.69
CA ASN A 181 28.83 0.09 -0.29
C ASN A 181 28.97 1.21 -1.31
N ILE A 182 28.28 2.34 -1.11
CA ILE A 182 28.44 3.53 -1.94
C ILE A 182 29.88 4.06 -1.79
N PRO A 183 30.58 4.40 -2.88
CA PRO A 183 31.90 5.02 -2.80
C PRO A 183 31.79 6.43 -2.21
N LEU A 184 32.49 6.66 -1.10
CA LEU A 184 32.53 7.93 -0.36
C LEU A 184 33.99 8.35 -0.16
N GLU A 185 34.26 9.66 -0.19
CA GLU A 185 35.62 10.20 -0.02
C GLU A 185 36.09 10.18 1.45
N ASP A 186 35.21 10.51 2.40
CA ASP A 186 35.54 10.68 3.83
C ASP A 186 35.02 9.54 4.72
N ASN A 187 34.56 8.41 4.14
CA ASN A 187 33.86 7.34 4.88
C ASN A 187 32.75 7.85 5.83
N HIS A 188 32.14 8.98 5.52
CA HIS A 188 31.03 9.55 6.27
C HIS A 188 29.90 9.89 5.30
N ILE A 189 28.67 9.85 5.80
CA ILE A 189 27.50 10.25 5.05
C ILE A 189 26.56 11.04 5.95
N ASN A 190 25.96 12.09 5.39
CA ASN A 190 24.85 12.74 6.07
C ASN A 190 23.52 12.09 5.71
N LEU A 191 22.66 11.93 6.69
CA LEU A 191 21.27 11.52 6.53
C LEU A 191 20.42 12.62 7.13
N SER A 192 19.97 13.56 6.29
CA SER A 192 19.37 14.81 6.76
C SER A 192 20.38 15.60 7.62
N TRP A 193 20.06 15.85 8.87
CA TRP A 193 20.89 16.56 9.85
C TRP A 193 21.91 15.66 10.59
N LEU A 194 21.83 14.34 10.44
CA LEU A 194 22.77 13.40 11.05
C LEU A 194 24.01 13.24 10.17
N TYR A 195 25.21 13.23 10.75
CA TYR A 195 26.47 12.90 10.08
C TYR A 195 27.05 11.65 10.73
N LEU A 196 27.16 10.56 9.97
CA LEU A 196 27.47 9.23 10.50
C LEU A 196 28.65 8.61 9.76
N GLU A 197 29.49 7.89 10.51
CA GLU A 197 30.59 7.10 9.95
C GLU A 197 30.04 5.88 9.21
N VAL A 198 30.68 5.53 8.10
CA VAL A 198 30.26 4.46 7.19
C VAL A 198 31.21 3.28 7.29
N LYS A 199 30.63 2.12 7.53
CA LYS A 199 31.29 0.83 7.36
C LYS A 199 30.90 0.22 6.01
N LYS A 200 31.91 -0.14 5.21
CA LYS A 200 31.70 -0.97 4.02
C LYS A 200 31.56 -2.43 4.42
N ASN A 201 30.63 -3.14 3.79
CA ASN A 201 30.42 -4.56 4.03
C ASN A 201 30.04 -5.24 2.70
N GLU A 202 31.00 -5.92 2.08
CA GLU A 202 30.81 -6.57 0.77
C GLU A 202 29.84 -7.76 0.84
N ASP A 203 29.65 -8.37 2.01
CA ASP A 203 28.68 -9.46 2.20
C ASP A 203 27.22 -8.96 2.14
N ILE A 204 27.01 -7.65 2.27
CA ILE A 204 25.70 -7.01 2.19
C ILE A 204 25.56 -6.32 0.83
N ASN A 205 24.96 -7.04 -0.12
CA ASN A 205 24.67 -6.50 -1.46
C ASN A 205 23.15 -6.34 -1.69
N PRO A 206 22.60 -5.11 -1.64
CA PRO A 206 21.19 -4.86 -1.91
C PRO A 206 20.70 -5.34 -3.28
N ALA A 207 21.56 -5.36 -4.30
CA ALA A 207 21.19 -5.87 -5.62
C ALA A 207 20.87 -7.37 -5.63
N GLU A 208 21.33 -8.12 -4.62
CA GLU A 208 21.11 -9.57 -4.46
C GLU A 208 19.95 -9.91 -3.52
N TRP A 209 19.29 -8.91 -2.95
CA TRP A 209 18.21 -9.11 -2.00
C TRP A 209 17.00 -9.82 -2.60
N LYS A 210 16.56 -10.87 -1.92
CA LYS A 210 15.40 -11.68 -2.27
C LYS A 210 14.36 -11.65 -1.17
N ILE A 211 13.09 -11.54 -1.56
CA ILE A 211 11.94 -11.71 -0.68
C ILE A 211 11.02 -12.74 -1.33
N ASP A 212 10.53 -13.73 -0.58
CA ASP A 212 9.77 -14.87 -1.12
C ASP A 212 10.46 -15.55 -2.33
N GLY A 213 11.80 -15.59 -2.32
CA GLY A 213 12.63 -16.13 -3.41
C GLY A 213 12.76 -15.24 -4.65
N GLN A 214 12.11 -14.07 -4.65
CA GLN A 214 12.16 -13.13 -5.76
C GLN A 214 13.22 -12.04 -5.55
N LEU A 215 14.10 -11.90 -6.54
CA LEU A 215 15.15 -10.86 -6.56
C LEU A 215 14.55 -9.46 -6.76
N LEU A 216 14.83 -8.54 -5.84
CA LEU A 216 14.34 -7.15 -5.89
C LEU A 216 14.87 -6.36 -7.08
N ALA A 217 16.11 -6.62 -7.53
CA ALA A 217 16.66 -5.97 -8.71
C ALA A 217 15.89 -6.30 -10.01
N ASN A 218 15.09 -7.38 -10.02
CA ASN A 218 14.26 -7.75 -11.17
C ASN A 218 12.92 -6.99 -11.23
N LEU A 219 12.62 -6.14 -10.25
CA LEU A 219 11.40 -5.32 -10.22
C LEU A 219 11.40 -4.22 -11.28
N GLY A 220 12.58 -3.79 -11.74
CA GLY A 220 12.75 -2.80 -12.79
C GLY A 220 14.06 -2.02 -12.65
N VAL A 221 14.44 -1.31 -13.70
CA VAL A 221 15.67 -0.50 -13.74
C VAL A 221 15.69 0.53 -12.61
N GLU A 222 14.57 1.20 -12.35
CA GLU A 222 14.41 2.16 -11.25
C GLU A 222 14.75 1.55 -9.88
N ILE A 223 14.25 0.33 -9.59
CA ILE A 223 14.52 -0.35 -8.33
C ILE A 223 16.00 -0.75 -8.23
N LYS A 224 16.59 -1.20 -9.34
CA LYS A 224 18.02 -1.53 -9.39
C LYS A 224 18.89 -0.31 -9.04
N GLU A 225 18.57 0.87 -9.58
CA GLU A 225 19.29 2.12 -9.26
C GLU A 225 19.12 2.53 -7.79
N ILE A 226 17.92 2.33 -7.23
CA ILE A 226 17.65 2.57 -5.81
C ILE A 226 18.50 1.64 -4.93
N LEU A 227 18.58 0.35 -5.27
CA LEU A 227 19.35 -0.65 -4.51
C LEU A 227 20.86 -0.31 -4.48
N ASN A 228 21.39 0.30 -5.53
CA ASN A 228 22.79 0.77 -5.56
C ASN A 228 23.07 1.95 -4.61
N ARG A 229 22.03 2.58 -4.04
CA ARG A 229 22.11 3.77 -3.20
C ARG A 229 21.51 3.55 -1.80
N VAL A 230 21.50 2.30 -1.34
CA VAL A 230 20.97 1.92 -0.02
C VAL A 230 21.98 2.18 1.10
N VAL A 231 21.47 2.66 2.23
CA VAL A 231 22.21 2.83 3.48
C VAL A 231 21.43 2.11 4.59
N ILE A 232 22.07 1.19 5.29
CA ILE A 232 21.47 0.47 6.41
C ILE A 232 21.86 1.20 7.70
N ILE A 233 20.85 1.61 8.46
CA ILE A 233 21.04 2.36 9.71
C ILE A 233 20.55 1.55 10.92
N PRO A 234 21.05 1.83 12.13
CA PRO A 234 20.56 1.18 13.34
C PRO A 234 19.06 1.35 13.52
N ASP A 235 18.37 0.32 14.02
CA ASP A 235 16.91 0.33 14.22
C ASP A 235 16.43 1.50 15.07
N LYS A 236 17.23 1.89 16.07
CA LYS A 236 16.95 3.02 16.97
C LYS A 236 16.88 4.37 16.24
N LEU A 237 17.58 4.52 15.12
CA LEU A 237 17.58 5.77 14.34
C LEU A 237 16.49 5.77 13.26
N PHE A 238 16.03 4.60 12.81
CA PHE A 238 15.20 4.49 11.62
C PHE A 238 13.90 5.29 11.70
N SER A 239 13.14 5.14 12.79
CA SER A 239 11.88 5.88 12.96
C SER A 239 12.08 7.38 13.00
N THR A 240 13.10 7.86 13.71
CA THR A 240 13.43 9.30 13.79
C THR A 240 13.80 9.86 12.42
N VAL A 241 14.69 9.20 11.69
CA VAL A 241 15.12 9.68 10.37
C VAL A 241 13.97 9.67 9.37
N VAL A 242 13.11 8.65 9.38
CA VAL A 242 11.91 8.63 8.52
C VAL A 242 11.00 9.80 8.86
N ASN A 243 10.70 10.00 10.14
CA ASN A 243 9.82 11.07 10.62
C ASN A 243 10.30 12.48 10.27
N ASP A 244 11.59 12.73 10.43
CA ASP A 244 12.20 14.03 10.16
C ASP A 244 12.26 14.37 8.67
N ASN A 245 12.15 13.37 7.80
CA ASN A 245 12.28 13.51 6.35
C ASN A 245 10.97 13.23 5.59
N LEU A 246 9.84 13.22 6.30
CA LEU A 246 8.53 13.25 5.65
C LEU A 246 8.31 14.56 4.92
N GLU A 247 7.51 14.48 3.86
CA GLU A 247 7.11 15.68 3.16
C GLU A 247 6.06 16.43 3.98
N VAL A 248 6.38 17.66 4.37
CA VAL A 248 5.48 18.55 5.11
C VAL A 248 5.21 19.77 4.25
N ARG A 249 3.96 19.97 3.86
CA ARG A 249 3.53 21.08 3.00
C ARG A 249 2.50 21.94 3.71
N THR A 250 2.61 23.24 3.49
CA THR A 250 1.57 24.21 3.90
C THR A 250 0.67 24.49 2.68
N SER A 251 -0.64 24.45 2.89
CA SER A 251 -1.65 24.79 1.90
C SER A 251 -2.51 25.92 2.39
N VAL A 252 -2.93 26.79 1.47
CA VAL A 252 -3.82 27.93 1.75
C VAL A 252 -4.83 28.08 0.61
N ALA A 253 -6.05 28.53 0.92
CA ALA A 253 -6.99 29.00 -0.10
C ALA A 253 -6.78 30.50 -0.34
N ILE A 254 -6.81 30.92 -1.61
CA ILE A 254 -6.62 32.33 -2.01
C ILE A 254 -7.97 32.89 -2.44
N ASP A 255 -8.30 34.09 -1.95
CA ASP A 255 -9.44 34.87 -2.43
C ASP A 255 -9.12 35.46 -3.81
N PRO A 256 -9.89 35.13 -4.86
CA PRO A 256 -9.62 35.60 -6.22
C PRO A 256 -9.84 37.10 -6.41
N LEU A 257 -10.60 37.79 -5.55
CA LEU A 257 -10.86 39.22 -5.67
C LEU A 257 -9.73 40.06 -5.09
N THR A 258 -9.15 39.63 -3.97
CA THR A 258 -8.12 40.37 -3.24
C THR A 258 -6.70 39.84 -3.47
N GLY A 259 -6.57 38.58 -3.92
CA GLY A 259 -5.29 37.87 -4.01
C GLY A 259 -4.71 37.47 -2.65
N ALA A 260 -5.43 37.71 -1.55
CA ALA A 260 -4.99 37.39 -0.20
C ALA A 260 -5.40 35.98 0.23
N ALA A 261 -4.77 35.47 1.29
CA ALA A 261 -5.18 34.22 1.93
C ALA A 261 -6.57 34.36 2.58
N VAL A 262 -7.43 33.37 2.38
CA VAL A 262 -8.73 33.28 3.07
C VAL A 262 -8.48 32.94 4.54
N GLU A 263 -9.10 33.70 5.44
CA GLU A 263 -9.01 33.48 6.88
C GLU A 263 -9.47 32.06 7.27
N GLY A 264 -8.68 31.37 8.08
CA GLY A 264 -8.96 29.99 8.52
C GLY A 264 -8.70 28.89 7.48
N ALA A 265 -8.23 29.23 6.27
CA ALA A 265 -7.98 28.25 5.21
C ALA A 265 -6.51 27.79 5.08
N LEU A 266 -5.65 28.20 6.02
CA LEU A 266 -4.25 27.77 6.12
C LEU A 266 -4.17 26.46 6.91
N TYR A 267 -3.52 25.43 6.35
CA TYR A 267 -3.26 24.18 7.06
C TYR A 267 -1.99 23.49 6.55
N VAL A 268 -1.39 22.67 7.40
CA VAL A 268 -0.18 21.89 7.13
C VAL A 268 -0.51 20.41 7.06
N TYR A 269 0.08 19.69 6.12
CA TYR A 269 -0.16 18.25 5.98
C TYR A 269 1.12 17.48 5.67
N GLU A 270 1.13 16.22 6.11
CA GLU A 270 2.22 15.26 5.90
C GLU A 270 1.97 14.36 4.70
N ALA A 271 3.03 13.88 4.05
CA ALA A 271 2.95 12.82 3.05
C ALA A 271 4.20 11.94 3.08
N ILE A 272 4.03 10.66 2.74
CA ILE A 272 5.14 9.76 2.44
C ILE A 272 5.77 10.25 1.12
N PRO A 273 7.08 10.56 1.06
CA PRO A 273 7.72 11.06 -0.15
C PRO A 273 7.65 10.08 -1.33
N ARG A 274 7.66 10.63 -2.55
CA ARG A 274 7.88 9.84 -3.77
C ARG A 274 9.20 9.06 -3.69
N ALA A 275 9.31 7.99 -4.47
CA ALA A 275 10.41 7.03 -4.48
C ALA A 275 10.57 6.20 -3.18
N THR A 276 9.66 6.31 -2.22
CA THR A 276 9.56 5.35 -1.12
C THR A 276 9.17 3.98 -1.66
N ILE A 277 9.93 2.96 -1.29
CA ILE A 277 9.59 1.56 -1.58
C ILE A 277 8.83 0.99 -0.40
N LEU A 278 7.65 0.44 -0.68
CA LEU A 278 6.79 -0.21 0.28
C LEU A 278 6.61 -1.69 -0.07
N TRP A 279 6.23 -2.47 0.92
CA TRP A 279 5.84 -3.86 0.75
C TRP A 279 4.61 -4.18 1.60
N PHE A 280 3.78 -5.12 1.13
CA PHE A 280 2.62 -5.61 1.86
C PHE A 280 2.22 -7.00 1.42
N ASP A 281 1.60 -7.75 2.33
CA ASP A 281 1.06 -9.06 2.03
C ASP A 281 -0.42 -8.98 1.63
N VAL A 282 -0.79 -9.86 0.70
CA VAL A 282 -2.19 -10.26 0.51
C VAL A 282 -2.30 -11.77 0.60
N ILE A 283 -3.16 -12.24 1.49
CA ILE A 283 -3.50 -13.66 1.61
C ILE A 283 -4.75 -13.94 0.79
N TYR A 284 -4.61 -14.84 -0.18
CA TYR A 284 -5.72 -15.31 -1.01
C TYR A 284 -6.18 -16.69 -0.55
N ASN A 285 -7.36 -16.74 0.04
CA ASN A 285 -8.00 -17.98 0.46
C ASN A 285 -8.41 -18.81 -0.77
N ASP A 286 -8.29 -20.14 -0.67
CA ASP A 286 -8.68 -21.05 -1.75
C ASP A 286 -10.23 -21.15 -1.81
N PRO A 287 -10.88 -20.69 -2.90
CA PRO A 287 -12.32 -20.58 -2.99
C PRO A 287 -13.10 -21.88 -2.73
N LYS A 288 -12.47 -23.05 -2.94
CA LYS A 288 -13.12 -24.36 -2.75
C LYS A 288 -13.61 -24.61 -1.32
N PHE A 289 -13.01 -23.95 -0.33
CA PHE A 289 -13.36 -24.08 1.09
C PHE A 289 -14.48 -23.14 1.53
N PHE A 290 -14.99 -22.28 0.65
CA PHE A 290 -15.97 -21.26 1.00
C PHE A 290 -17.28 -21.48 0.25
N ARG A 291 -18.37 -20.96 0.82
CA ARG A 291 -19.71 -20.98 0.22
C ARG A 291 -20.35 -19.61 0.35
N VAL A 292 -20.97 -19.16 -0.74
CA VAL A 292 -21.59 -17.84 -0.87
C VAL A 292 -23.06 -17.94 -0.48
N PRO A 293 -23.52 -17.18 0.54
CA PRO A 293 -24.93 -17.18 0.91
C PRO A 293 -25.77 -16.50 -0.17
N ARG A 294 -26.96 -17.03 -0.43
CA ARG A 294 -27.98 -16.44 -1.29
C ARG A 294 -29.35 -16.63 -0.64
N LYS A 295 -30.13 -15.54 -0.56
CA LYS A 295 -31.50 -15.62 -0.06
C LYS A 295 -32.44 -16.16 -1.13
N GLU A 296 -33.26 -17.14 -0.77
CA GLU A 296 -34.32 -17.70 -1.59
C GLU A 296 -35.58 -17.89 -0.73
N GLY A 297 -36.52 -16.96 -0.88
CA GLY A 297 -37.64 -16.81 0.07
C GLY A 297 -37.13 -16.54 1.49
N ASP A 298 -37.61 -17.36 2.45
CA ASP A 298 -37.21 -17.27 3.86
C ASP A 298 -35.96 -18.11 4.19
N ARG A 299 -35.32 -18.74 3.20
CA ARG A 299 -34.14 -19.60 3.39
C ARG A 299 -32.88 -18.94 2.86
N ILE A 300 -31.74 -19.31 3.45
CA ILE A 300 -30.41 -18.97 2.94
C ILE A 300 -29.78 -20.25 2.39
N LEU A 301 -29.49 -20.26 1.09
CA LEU A 301 -28.72 -21.31 0.43
C LEU A 301 -27.24 -20.92 0.33
N TYR A 302 -26.38 -21.92 0.16
CA TYR A 302 -24.93 -21.76 0.14
C TYR A 302 -24.34 -22.32 -1.15
N ASN A 303 -23.98 -21.44 -2.07
CA ASN A 303 -23.43 -21.80 -3.37
C ASN A 303 -21.90 -21.93 -3.32
N PRO A 304 -21.28 -22.81 -4.12
CA PRO A 304 -19.83 -22.77 -4.31
C PRO A 304 -19.40 -21.43 -4.91
N VAL A 305 -18.20 -20.95 -4.55
CA VAL A 305 -17.59 -19.80 -5.23
C VAL A 305 -17.29 -20.22 -6.68
N GLY A 306 -17.73 -19.42 -7.65
CA GLY A 306 -17.61 -19.74 -9.07
C GLY A 306 -16.26 -19.35 -9.70
N LEU A 307 -15.36 -18.79 -8.90
CA LEU A 307 -14.02 -18.35 -9.32
C LEU A 307 -12.95 -19.22 -8.69
N ASN A 308 -11.87 -19.50 -9.44
CA ASN A 308 -10.67 -20.10 -8.88
C ASN A 308 -9.72 -19.03 -8.31
N ARG A 309 -8.76 -19.47 -7.49
CA ARG A 309 -7.82 -18.57 -6.79
C ARG A 309 -6.97 -17.73 -7.74
N ASP A 310 -6.50 -18.30 -8.84
CA ASP A 310 -5.62 -17.56 -9.77
C ASP A 310 -6.39 -16.48 -10.54
N HIS A 311 -7.67 -16.71 -10.86
CA HIS A 311 -8.57 -15.69 -11.41
C HIS A 311 -8.73 -14.54 -10.40
N LEU A 312 -9.00 -14.83 -9.13
CA LEU A 312 -9.12 -13.80 -8.08
C LEU A 312 -7.86 -12.96 -7.97
N ILE A 313 -6.69 -13.61 -7.89
CA ILE A 313 -5.39 -12.92 -7.84
C ILE A 313 -5.23 -12.00 -9.06
N ARG A 314 -5.50 -12.49 -10.27
CA ARG A 314 -5.39 -11.68 -11.49
C ARG A 314 -6.28 -10.43 -11.44
N LYS A 315 -7.53 -10.57 -11.00
CA LYS A 315 -8.47 -9.45 -10.93
C LYS A 315 -8.06 -8.42 -9.87
N VAL A 316 -7.61 -8.87 -8.69
CA VAL A 316 -7.05 -7.98 -7.68
C VAL A 316 -5.79 -7.26 -8.18
N CYS A 317 -4.88 -7.98 -8.86
CA CYS A 317 -3.69 -7.37 -9.48
C CYS A 317 -4.05 -6.29 -10.50
N ASN A 318 -5.09 -6.49 -11.32
CA ASN A 318 -5.55 -5.47 -12.25
C ASN A 318 -6.05 -4.20 -11.53
N GLY A 319 -6.74 -4.36 -10.40
CA GLY A 319 -7.11 -3.23 -9.54
C GLY A 319 -5.91 -2.53 -8.90
N LEU A 320 -4.94 -3.29 -8.38
CA LEU A 320 -3.71 -2.75 -7.79
C LEU A 320 -2.86 -1.97 -8.81
N ARG A 321 -2.78 -2.43 -10.06
CA ARG A 321 -2.05 -1.73 -11.13
C ARG A 321 -2.62 -0.33 -11.42
N LEU A 322 -3.91 -0.11 -11.20
CA LEU A 322 -4.52 1.21 -11.41
C LEU A 322 -4.11 2.24 -10.35
N PHE A 323 -3.45 1.85 -9.26
CA PHE A 323 -2.88 2.78 -8.28
C PHE A 323 -1.85 3.71 -8.94
N GLU A 324 -1.19 3.25 -10.01
CA GLU A 324 -0.22 4.02 -10.78
C GLU A 324 -0.87 5.24 -11.48
N TYR A 325 -2.16 5.18 -11.76
CA TYR A 325 -2.87 6.20 -12.54
C TYR A 325 -3.90 6.97 -11.71
N LEU A 326 -4.62 6.26 -10.84
CA LEU A 326 -5.76 6.81 -10.10
C LEU A 326 -5.40 7.17 -8.64
N GLY A 327 -4.25 6.67 -8.15
CA GLY A 327 -3.71 6.99 -6.83
C GLY A 327 -4.34 6.23 -5.66
N ILE A 328 -3.81 6.46 -4.46
CA ILE A 328 -4.33 5.98 -3.18
C ILE A 328 -4.23 7.09 -2.13
N GLY A 329 -5.16 7.10 -1.18
CA GLY A 329 -5.21 8.11 -0.11
C GLY A 329 -5.99 9.36 -0.53
N GLY A 330 -5.74 10.45 0.19
CA GLY A 330 -6.36 11.75 -0.04
C GLY A 330 -5.58 12.61 -1.04
N MET A 331 -6.15 13.77 -1.38
CA MET A 331 -5.50 14.82 -2.19
C MET A 331 -5.10 14.40 -3.62
N GLY A 332 -5.74 13.39 -4.20
CA GLY A 332 -5.41 12.89 -5.55
C GLY A 332 -5.44 13.95 -6.66
N THR A 333 -6.41 14.87 -6.64
CA THR A 333 -6.52 15.97 -7.61
C THR A 333 -5.39 17.01 -7.51
N ARG A 334 -4.55 16.90 -6.47
CA ARG A 334 -3.39 17.78 -6.22
C ARG A 334 -2.06 17.10 -6.54
N GLY A 335 -2.09 16.02 -7.33
CA GLY A 335 -0.88 15.29 -7.74
C GLY A 335 -0.28 14.46 -6.61
N MET A 336 -1.13 13.81 -5.81
CA MET A 336 -0.72 12.91 -4.72
C MET A 336 -1.29 11.51 -4.90
N GLY A 337 -0.62 10.53 -4.30
CA GLY A 337 -1.16 9.19 -4.12
C GLY A 337 -0.82 8.18 -5.22
N ARG A 338 -0.24 8.58 -6.36
CA ARG A 338 0.14 7.59 -7.39
C ARG A 338 1.21 6.65 -6.87
N MET A 339 0.96 5.36 -6.98
CA MET A 339 1.84 4.30 -6.49
C MET A 339 1.84 3.14 -7.48
N ARG A 340 3.00 2.72 -7.96
CA ARG A 340 3.11 1.55 -8.85
C ARG A 340 3.26 0.30 -8.01
N VAL A 341 2.36 -0.66 -8.17
CA VAL A 341 2.41 -1.96 -7.50
C VAL A 341 2.95 -3.03 -8.45
N PHE A 342 4.00 -3.72 -8.04
CA PHE A 342 4.63 -4.79 -8.81
C PHE A 342 3.91 -6.12 -8.54
N CYS A 343 3.01 -6.49 -9.45
CA CYS A 343 2.36 -7.81 -9.43
C CYS A 343 3.25 -8.85 -10.13
N LEU A 344 4.20 -9.43 -9.41
CA LEU A 344 5.25 -10.25 -10.00
C LEU A 344 4.91 -11.74 -10.01
N GLY A 345 5.45 -12.45 -10.99
CA GLY A 345 5.41 -13.92 -11.03
C GLY A 345 4.00 -14.50 -11.19
N ARG A 346 3.23 -14.00 -12.17
CA ARG A 346 2.00 -14.62 -12.66
C ARG A 346 1.42 -13.97 -13.92
#